data_AF-A0A1B8NUQ1-F1
#
_entry.id   AF-A0A1B8NUQ1-F1
#
_cell.length_a   1.000
_cell.length_b   1.000
_cell.length_c   1.000
_cell.angle_alpha   90.00
_cell.angle_beta   90.00
_cell.angle_gamma   90.00
#
_symmetry.space_group_name_H-M   'P 1'
#
loop_
_entity.id
_entity.type
_entity.pdbx_description
1 polymer ?
#
loop_
_entity_poly.entity_id
_entity_poly.type
_entity_poly.pdbx_seq_one_letter_code
_entity_poly.pdbx_strand_id
1 'polypeptide(L)'
;MNFCSHCGQPVRFAIPEGDDRPRYMCDACGTIHYQNPRIIAGTLPISGSRILLCRRAIAPRKGYWTLPAGFMENAETTLEAAARETRKRPVPRWRCTASTP
;
A
#
# COMPACT_ATOMS: atom_id res chain seq x y z
N MET A 1 -13.42 8.52 -7.58
CA MET A 1 -13.08 9.95 -7.48
C MET A 1 -14.28 10.71 -8.00
N ASN A 2 -14.83 11.67 -7.23
CA ASN A 2 -16.07 12.35 -7.62
C ASN A 2 -15.82 13.78 -8.15
N PHE A 3 -14.71 14.40 -7.75
CA PHE A 3 -14.34 15.77 -8.12
C PHE A 3 -12.88 15.86 -8.53
N CYS A 4 -12.56 16.83 -9.39
CA CYS A 4 -11.23 17.11 -9.90
C CYS A 4 -10.35 17.73 -8.82
N SER A 5 -9.16 17.16 -8.60
CA SER A 5 -8.19 17.70 -7.63
C SER A 5 -7.55 19.02 -8.05
N HIS A 6 -7.71 19.47 -9.30
CA HIS A 6 -7.15 20.73 -9.80
C HIS A 6 -8.13 21.90 -9.71
N CYS A 7 -9.41 21.69 -10.04
CA CYS A 7 -10.39 22.78 -10.13
C CYS A 7 -11.68 22.56 -9.32
N GLY A 8 -11.84 21.40 -8.67
CA GLY A 8 -13.01 21.10 -7.83
C GLY A 8 -14.29 20.72 -8.57
N GLN A 9 -14.32 20.79 -9.91
CA GLN A 9 -15.50 20.39 -10.69
C GLN A 9 -15.70 18.87 -10.74
N PRO A 10 -16.93 18.38 -10.98
CA PRO A 10 -17.18 16.94 -11.15
C PRO A 10 -16.32 16.33 -12.26
N VAL A 11 -15.98 15.05 -12.10
CA VAL A 11 -15.26 14.27 -13.13
C VAL A 11 -16.16 13.18 -13.69
N ARG A 12 -15.97 12.85 -14.97
CA ARG A 12 -16.59 11.68 -15.61
C ARG A 12 -15.60 10.53 -15.71
N PHE A 13 -16.10 9.30 -15.77
CA PHE A 13 -15.29 8.10 -15.94
C PHE A 13 -15.54 7.50 -17.32
N ALA A 14 -14.57 7.64 -18.23
CA ALA A 14 -14.72 7.23 -19.63
C ALA A 14 -13.34 6.96 -20.26
N ILE A 15 -13.32 6.36 -21.46
CA ILE A 15 -12.09 6.05 -22.19
C ILE A 15 -11.69 7.29 -23.02
N PRO A 16 -10.49 7.88 -22.82
CA PRO A 16 -9.96 8.92 -23.69
C PRO A 16 -9.76 8.43 -25.13
N GLU A 17 -9.79 9.35 -26.09
CA GLU A 17 -9.48 9.02 -27.49
C GLU A 17 -8.04 8.50 -27.60
N GLY A 18 -7.86 7.31 -28.20
CA GLY A 18 -6.56 6.65 -28.34
C GLY A 18 -6.06 5.87 -27.11
N ASP A 19 -6.82 5.78 -26.03
CA ASP A 19 -6.52 4.93 -24.86
C ASP A 19 -7.43 3.68 -24.85
N ASP A 20 -7.05 2.64 -24.10
CA ASP A 20 -7.79 1.38 -23.95
C ASP A 20 -8.47 1.24 -22.58
N ARG A 21 -8.25 2.21 -21.68
CA ARG A 21 -8.69 2.16 -20.29
C ARG A 21 -9.53 3.38 -19.89
N PRO A 22 -10.57 3.18 -19.08
CA PRO A 22 -11.34 4.29 -18.55
C PRO A 22 -10.51 5.08 -17.52
N ARG A 23 -10.57 6.40 -17.62
CA ARG A 23 -9.90 7.37 -16.74
C ARG A 23 -10.93 8.34 -16.17
N TYR A 24 -10.61 8.93 -15.03
CA TYR A 24 -11.37 10.08 -14.53
C TYR A 24 -10.94 11.33 -15.30
N MET A 25 -11.86 11.96 -16.01
CA MET A 25 -11.61 13.15 -16.83
C MET A 25 -12.45 14.32 -16.35
N CYS A 26 -11.86 15.51 -16.34
CA CYS A 26 -12.56 16.75 -16.01
C CYS A 26 -12.82 17.55 -17.29
N ASP A 27 -14.10 17.69 -17.67
CA ASP A 27 -14.46 18.46 -18.86
C ASP A 27 -14.31 19.98 -18.67
N ALA A 28 -14.22 20.46 -17.43
CA ALA A 28 -14.09 21.88 -17.12
C ALA A 28 -12.67 22.43 -17.33
N CYS A 29 -11.63 21.63 -17.07
CA CYS A 29 -10.23 22.06 -17.21
C CYS A 29 -9.39 21.15 -18.13
N GLY A 30 -9.98 20.09 -18.68
CA GLY A 30 -9.33 19.15 -19.59
C GLY A 30 -8.40 18.14 -18.90
N THR A 31 -8.25 18.16 -17.57
CA THR A 31 -7.33 17.26 -16.87
C THR A 31 -7.81 15.81 -16.89
N ILE A 32 -6.88 14.89 -17.22
CA ILE A 32 -7.05 13.44 -17.10
C ILE A 32 -6.33 12.97 -15.83
N HIS A 33 -7.07 12.33 -14.91
CA HIS A 33 -6.55 11.82 -13.66
C HIS A 33 -6.15 10.35 -13.79
N TYR A 34 -4.85 10.11 -13.89
CA TYR A 34 -4.28 8.76 -13.82
C TYR A 34 -4.30 8.24 -12.39
N GLN A 35 -4.70 6.97 -12.24
CA GLN A 35 -4.62 6.26 -10.96
C GLN A 35 -3.48 5.25 -11.03
N ASN A 36 -2.49 5.45 -10.18
CA ASN A 36 -1.35 4.55 -10.05
C ASN A 36 -1.56 3.59 -8.88
N PRO A 37 -1.09 2.35 -8.97
CA PRO A 37 -1.07 1.43 -7.84
C PRO A 37 -0.31 2.03 -6.65
N ARG A 38 -0.76 1.70 -5.44
CA ARG A 38 -0.03 2.03 -4.20
C ARG A 38 0.81 0.84 -3.80
N ILE A 39 2.12 1.05 -3.68
CA ILE A 39 3.05 -0.01 -3.29
C ILE A 39 3.00 -0.23 -1.79
N ILE A 40 2.96 -1.50 -1.38
CA ILE A 40 3.15 -1.93 0.00
C ILE A 40 4.48 -2.66 0.07
N ALA A 41 5.40 -2.18 0.90
CA ALA A 41 6.71 -2.77 1.13
C ALA A 41 6.78 -3.35 2.54
N GLY A 42 7.46 -4.48 2.69
CA GLY A 42 7.59 -5.18 3.97
C GLY A 42 8.78 -6.12 3.99
N THR A 43 9.03 -6.72 5.15
CA THR A 43 10.14 -7.67 5.34
C THR A 43 9.64 -9.00 5.90
N LEU A 44 10.46 -10.04 5.74
CA LEU A 44 10.38 -11.28 6.51
C LEU A 44 11.64 -11.37 7.39
N PRO A 45 11.64 -10.78 8.60
CA PRO A 45 12.79 -10.83 9.47
C PRO A 45 12.98 -12.24 10.04
N ILE A 46 14.20 -12.76 9.93
CA ILE A 46 14.58 -14.10 10.39
C ILE A 46 15.59 -13.96 11.52
N SER A 47 15.42 -14.75 12.58
CA SER A 47 16.36 -14.86 13.70
C SER A 47 16.54 -16.33 14.07
N GLY A 48 17.63 -16.94 13.60
CA GLY A 48 17.82 -18.39 13.68
C GLY A 48 16.68 -19.13 12.97
N SER A 49 15.97 -20.00 13.69
CA SER A 49 14.80 -20.73 13.19
C SER A 49 13.46 -20.01 13.43
N ARG A 50 13.49 -18.73 13.81
CA ARG A 50 12.31 -17.90 14.11
C ARG A 50 12.08 -16.84 13.06
N ILE A 51 10.81 -16.47 12.87
CA ILE A 51 10.42 -15.32 12.06
C ILE A 51 9.70 -14.27 12.92
N LEU A 52 9.76 -13.02 12.47
CA LEU A 52 9.00 -11.94 13.08
C LEU A 52 7.61 -11.81 12.45
N LEU A 53 6.59 -11.93 13.28
CA LEU A 53 5.21 -11.64 12.88
C LEU A 53 4.60 -10.56 13.77
N CYS A 54 3.72 -9.78 13.17
CA CYS A 54 2.94 -8.75 13.82
C CYS A 54 1.50 -9.22 13.99
N ARG A 55 0.91 -8.99 15.16
CA ARG A 55 -0.53 -9.20 15.37
C ARG A 55 -1.29 -7.92 15.01
N ARG A 56 -2.26 -8.02 14.12
CA ARG A 56 -3.04 -6.87 13.66
C ARG A 56 -3.90 -6.31 14.80
N ALA A 57 -3.70 -5.04 15.16
CA ALA A 57 -4.49 -4.36 16.19
C ALA A 57 -5.78 -3.71 15.64
N ILE A 58 -5.85 -3.51 14.32
CA ILE A 58 -6.92 -2.82 13.61
C ILE A 58 -7.59 -3.74 12.58
N ALA A 59 -8.85 -3.44 12.26
CA ALA A 59 -9.59 -4.09 11.18
C ALA A 59 -9.06 -3.65 9.79
N PRO A 60 -9.27 -4.45 8.73
CA PRO A 60 -9.86 -5.79 8.72
C PRO A 60 -8.92 -6.84 9.33
N ARG A 61 -9.47 -8.00 9.73
CA ARG A 61 -8.74 -9.14 10.31
C ARG A 61 -7.92 -8.79 11.57
N LYS A 62 -8.51 -8.04 12.49
CA LYS A 62 -7.92 -7.78 13.82
C LYS A 62 -7.62 -9.12 14.50
N GLY A 63 -6.46 -9.22 15.16
CA GLY A 63 -6.02 -10.42 15.86
C GLY A 63 -5.26 -11.44 15.02
N TYR A 64 -5.27 -11.32 13.69
CA TYR A 64 -4.51 -12.19 12.78
C TYR A 64 -3.03 -11.79 12.73
N TRP A 65 -2.19 -12.75 12.35
CA TRP A 65 -0.76 -12.54 12.13
C TRP A 65 -0.48 -12.01 10.72
N THR A 66 0.54 -11.16 10.59
CA THR A 66 0.99 -10.58 9.32
C THR A 66 2.48 -10.26 9.40
N LEU A 67 3.13 -10.14 8.25
CA LEU A 67 4.47 -9.57 8.16
C LEU A 67 4.44 -8.06 8.47
N PRO A 68 5.56 -7.49 8.99
CA PRO A 68 5.72 -6.05 9.04
C PRO A 68 5.77 -5.49 7.62
N ALA A 69 4.75 -4.71 7.27
CA ALA A 69 4.61 -4.08 5.97
C ALA A 69 3.72 -2.84 6.08
N GLY A 70 3.90 -1.90 5.15
CA GLY A 70 3.13 -0.68 5.06
C GLY A 70 3.28 0.00 3.70
N PHE A 71 2.60 1.14 3.53
CA PHE A 71 2.68 1.90 2.30
C PHE A 71 4.08 2.47 2.10
N MET A 72 4.50 2.42 0.84
CA MET A 72 5.66 3.16 0.38
C MET A 72 5.30 4.65 0.30
N GLU A 73 6.12 5.49 0.92
CA GLU A 73 6.06 6.94 0.89
C GLU A 73 6.81 7.48 -0.33
N ASN A 74 6.61 8.76 -0.64
CA ASN A 74 7.38 9.40 -1.71
C ASN A 74 8.85 9.56 -1.30
N ALA A 75 9.74 9.51 -2.29
CA ALA A 75 11.18 9.71 -2.12
C ALA A 75 11.89 8.68 -1.22
N GLU A 76 11.35 7.47 -1.08
CA GLU A 76 12.08 6.33 -0.53
C GLU A 76 12.27 5.24 -1.60
N THR A 77 13.23 4.35 -1.39
CA THR A 77 13.38 3.08 -2.10
C THR A 77 12.52 2.00 -1.44
N THR A 78 12.24 0.91 -2.15
CA THR A 78 11.50 -0.23 -1.59
C THR A 78 12.18 -0.82 -0.34
N LEU A 79 13.51 -0.78 -0.30
CA LEU A 79 14.30 -1.27 0.85
C LEU A 79 14.13 -0.36 2.06
N GLU A 80 14.20 0.96 1.87
CA GLU A 80 14.00 1.95 2.92
C GLU A 80 12.57 1.87 3.51
N ALA A 81 11.57 1.76 2.64
CA ALA A 81 10.17 1.56 3.02
C ALA A 81 9.99 0.33 3.92
N ALA A 82 10.52 -0.82 3.47
CA ALA A 82 10.43 -2.09 4.18
C ALA A 82 11.16 -2.02 5.54
N ALA A 83 12.35 -1.42 5.60
CA ALA A 83 13.11 -1.26 6.82
C ALA A 83 12.41 -0.32 7.82
N ARG A 84 11.86 0.81 7.33
CA ARG A 84 11.11 1.79 8.13
C ARG A 84 9.88 1.16 8.77
N GLU A 85 9.07 0.44 7.99
CA GLU A 85 7.86 -0.23 8.49
C GLU A 85 8.18 -1.35 9.49
N THR A 86 9.32 -2.02 9.33
CA THR A 86 9.81 -3.02 10.29
C THR A 86 10.19 -2.38 11.63
N ARG A 87 10.83 -1.20 11.61
CA ARG A 87 11.23 -0.47 12.84
C ARG A 87 10.06 0.23 13.54
N LYS A 88 9.04 0.67 12.79
CA LYS A 88 7.93 1.49 13.30
C LYS A 88 7.00 0.76 14.28
N ARG A 89 6.94 -0.59 14.26
CA ARG A 89 6.03 -1.36 15.13
C ARG A 89 6.67 -1.69 16.49
N PRO A 90 6.18 -1.12 17.61
CA PRO A 90 6.83 -1.20 18.92
C PRO A 90 6.65 -2.52 19.68
N VAL A 91 5.89 -3.49 19.16
CA VAL A 91 5.74 -4.80 19.82
C VAL A 91 5.70 -5.95 18.80
N PRO A 92 6.81 -6.21 18.12
CA PRO A 92 6.89 -7.35 17.24
C PRO A 92 7.17 -8.60 18.09
N ARG A 93 6.24 -9.57 18.07
CA ARG A 93 6.39 -10.81 18.84
C ARG A 93 7.02 -11.86 17.94
N TRP A 94 8.29 -12.17 18.19
CA TRP A 94 9.00 -13.26 17.52
C TRP A 94 8.25 -14.57 17.75
N ARG A 95 7.94 -15.31 16.68
CA ARG A 95 7.36 -16.65 16.78
C ARG A 95 8.14 -17.62 15.89
N CYS A 96 8.45 -18.80 16.41
CA CYS A 96 8.85 -19.91 15.55
C CYS A 96 7.64 -20.27 14.69
N THR A 97 7.78 -20.24 13.37
CA THR A 97 6.98 -21.10 12.50
C THR A 97 7.95 -21.88 11.63
N ALA A 98 8.68 -22.80 12.28
CA ALA A 98 9.04 -24.03 11.61
C ALA A 98 7.80 -24.94 11.72
N SER A 99 6.78 -24.66 10.91
CA SER A 99 5.95 -25.75 10.41
C SER A 99 6.61 -26.15 9.09
N THR A 100 7.58 -27.05 9.20
CA THR A 100 7.99 -27.94 8.10
C THR A 100 6.72 -28.64 7.56
N PRO A 101 6.71 -29.05 6.28
CA PRO A 101 5.55 -29.08 5.39
C PRO A 101 4.36 -29.90 5.89
#